data_AF-A0A1X0DQF5-F1
#
_entry.id   AF-A0A1X0DQF5-F1
#
_cell.length_a   1.000
_cell.length_b   1.000
_cell.length_c   1.000
_cell.angle_alpha   90.00
_cell.angle_beta   90.00
_cell.angle_gamma   90.00
#
_symmetry.space_group_name_H-M   'P 1'
#
loop_
_entity.id
_entity.type
_entity.pdbx_description
1 polymer ?
#
loop_
_entity_poly.entity_id
_entity_poly.type
_entity_poly.pdbx_seq_one_letter_code
_entity_poly.pdbx_strand_id
1 'polypeptide(L)'
;MARQVRSEVTRRKIIDAAVDVFDEVGYTGAGWGTIVERTGMTKGALYHHFEAKEPLAAVIIGEGSDTLLAAFRNACGSASPALENMVHGTFAVAHMLGSDKLARTAEQLAAALSGFNEAAARFYATLVAEMAAEARRAIAEGDLRDDLDPDVVSESLVGTIFGMRLLSNAASDHRINGGIADDLTGRLSQIWEFLLPGIASEASLPYFRQFLYRESIRHARAAAARQAVAMPETG
;
A
#
# COMPACT_ATOMS: atom_id res chain seq x y z
N MET A 1 4.66 -18.45 -30.73
CA MET A 1 3.89 -18.55 -29.47
C MET A 1 4.65 -19.29 -28.36
N ALA A 2 5.07 -20.55 -28.50
CA ALA A 2 5.76 -21.30 -27.42
C ALA A 2 7.04 -20.63 -26.84
N ARG A 3 7.88 -20.00 -27.69
CA ARG A 3 9.08 -19.26 -27.24
C ARG A 3 8.76 -18.02 -26.41
N GLN A 4 7.68 -17.32 -26.73
CA GLN A 4 7.25 -16.11 -26.04
C GLN A 4 6.65 -16.46 -24.67
N VAL A 5 5.79 -17.47 -24.61
CA VAL A 5 5.25 -18.00 -23.35
C VAL A 5 6.37 -18.44 -22.41
N ARG A 6 7.38 -19.15 -22.92
CA ARG A 6 8.55 -19.54 -22.09
C ARG A 6 9.33 -18.32 -21.58
N SER A 7 9.50 -17.30 -22.40
CA SER A 7 10.17 -16.05 -22.02
C SER A 7 9.41 -15.30 -20.92
N GLU A 8 8.08 -15.24 -21.01
CA GLU A 8 7.22 -14.60 -20.00
C GLU A 8 7.22 -15.37 -18.67
N VAL A 9 7.15 -16.70 -18.71
CA VAL A 9 7.27 -17.55 -17.51
C VAL A 9 8.61 -17.33 -16.83
N THR A 10 9.69 -17.26 -17.60
CA THR A 10 11.03 -16.98 -17.05
C THR A 10 11.11 -15.57 -16.45
N ARG A 11 10.57 -14.55 -17.14
CA ARG A 11 10.51 -13.19 -16.62
C ARG A 11 9.76 -13.12 -15.29
N ARG A 12 8.62 -13.81 -15.17
CA ARG A 12 7.84 -13.88 -13.93
C ARG A 12 8.63 -14.50 -12.78
N LYS A 13 9.33 -15.62 -13.02
CA LYS A 13 10.21 -16.24 -12.00
C LYS A 13 11.28 -15.30 -11.46
N ILE A 14 11.85 -14.45 -12.33
CA ILE A 14 12.86 -13.46 -11.91
C ILE A 14 12.23 -12.39 -11.02
N ILE A 15 11.04 -11.92 -11.38
CA ILE A 15 10.27 -10.95 -10.59
C ILE A 15 9.93 -11.53 -9.22
N ASP A 16 9.37 -12.74 -9.18
CA ASP A 16 8.96 -13.39 -7.92
C ASP A 16 10.15 -13.58 -6.97
N ALA A 17 11.30 -14.05 -7.50
CA ALA A 17 12.52 -14.21 -6.72
C ALA A 17 13.07 -12.86 -6.20
N ALA A 18 12.97 -11.80 -7.01
CA ALA A 18 13.39 -10.47 -6.59
C ALA A 18 12.44 -9.87 -5.55
N VAL A 19 11.13 -10.10 -5.66
CA VAL A 19 10.15 -9.72 -4.64
C VAL A 19 10.50 -10.37 -3.31
N ASP A 20 10.80 -11.67 -3.29
CA ASP A 20 11.24 -12.36 -2.07
C ASP A 20 12.51 -11.74 -1.47
N VAL A 21 13.53 -11.49 -2.28
CA VAL A 21 14.80 -10.91 -1.79
C VAL A 21 14.59 -9.48 -1.29
N PHE A 22 13.82 -8.65 -1.99
CA PHE A 22 13.56 -7.27 -1.58
C PHE A 22 12.69 -7.20 -0.32
N ASP A 23 11.70 -8.08 -0.14
CA ASP A 23 10.89 -8.16 1.09
C ASP A 23 11.74 -8.55 2.31
N GLU A 24 12.78 -9.38 2.11
CA GLU A 24 13.65 -9.87 3.19
C GLU A 24 14.72 -8.86 3.64
N VAL A 25 15.39 -8.20 2.69
CA VAL A 25 16.60 -7.40 2.97
C VAL A 25 16.53 -5.95 2.46
N GLY A 26 15.40 -5.55 1.87
CA GLY A 26 15.22 -4.24 1.25
C GLY A 26 16.06 -4.03 -0.02
N TYR A 27 15.87 -2.88 -0.67
CA TYR A 27 16.57 -2.56 -1.92
C TYR A 27 18.10 -2.47 -1.78
N THR A 28 18.57 -1.88 -0.68
CA THR A 28 20.00 -1.65 -0.46
C THR A 28 20.73 -2.94 -0.06
N GLY A 29 20.09 -3.80 0.74
CA GLY A 29 20.65 -5.09 1.14
C GLY A 29 20.59 -6.15 0.04
N ALA A 30 19.69 -5.99 -0.94
CA ALA A 30 19.55 -6.92 -2.05
C ALA A 30 20.74 -6.87 -3.02
N GLY A 31 21.52 -7.95 -3.05
CA GLY A 31 22.56 -8.17 -4.05
C GLY A 31 22.00 -8.78 -5.35
N TRP A 32 22.47 -8.30 -6.51
CA TRP A 32 22.10 -8.89 -7.80
C TRP A 32 22.44 -10.39 -7.88
N GLY A 33 23.58 -10.78 -7.31
CA GLY A 33 23.98 -12.19 -7.21
C GLY A 33 22.99 -13.03 -6.41
N THR A 34 22.51 -12.52 -5.28
CA THR A 34 21.49 -13.18 -4.45
C THR A 34 20.19 -13.41 -5.21
N ILE A 35 19.74 -12.42 -5.99
CA ILE A 35 18.55 -12.56 -6.86
C ILE A 35 18.79 -13.67 -7.89
N VAL A 36 19.97 -13.68 -8.54
CA VAL A 36 20.34 -14.74 -9.51
C VAL A 36 20.30 -16.12 -8.85
N GLU A 37 20.93 -16.29 -7.69
CA GLU A 37 20.96 -17.54 -6.94
C GLU A 37 19.54 -18.01 -6.58
N ARG A 38 18.69 -17.09 -6.12
CA ARG A 38 17.29 -17.37 -5.75
C ARG A 38 16.46 -17.90 -6.92
N THR A 39 16.73 -17.45 -8.14
CA THR A 39 16.04 -17.97 -9.34
C THR A 39 16.48 -19.37 -9.78
N GLY A 40 17.66 -19.83 -9.34
CA GLY A 40 18.29 -21.06 -9.84
C GLY A 40 18.69 -21.01 -11.32
N MET A 41 18.70 -19.82 -11.93
CA MET A 41 19.05 -19.63 -13.34
C MET A 41 20.53 -19.27 -13.52
N THR A 42 21.02 -19.38 -14.76
CA THR A 42 22.34 -18.85 -15.10
C THR A 42 22.31 -17.32 -15.15
N LYS A 43 23.43 -16.69 -14.78
CA LYS A 43 23.59 -15.23 -14.83
C LYS A 43 23.26 -14.64 -16.21
N GLY A 44 23.69 -15.30 -17.29
CA GLY A 44 23.42 -14.87 -18.66
C GLY A 44 21.95 -14.94 -19.06
N ALA A 45 21.20 -15.94 -18.56
CA ALA A 45 19.76 -16.02 -18.80
C ALA A 45 19.00 -14.89 -18.11
N LEU A 46 19.45 -14.48 -16.92
CA LEU A 46 18.83 -13.39 -16.17
C LEU A 46 19.10 -12.01 -16.83
N TYR A 47 20.33 -11.78 -17.29
CA TYR A 47 20.71 -10.56 -18.02
C TYR A 47 19.93 -10.34 -19.32
N HIS A 48 19.41 -11.40 -19.95
CA HIS A 48 18.53 -11.25 -21.11
C HIS A 48 17.19 -10.57 -20.73
N HIS A 49 16.72 -10.74 -19.49
CA HIS A 49 15.44 -10.17 -19.04
C HIS A 49 15.61 -8.83 -18.32
N PHE A 50 16.66 -8.70 -17.52
CA PHE A 50 16.92 -7.50 -16.72
C PHE A 50 18.42 -7.24 -16.64
N GLU A 51 18.84 -6.02 -16.97
CA GLU A 51 20.26 -5.65 -16.99
C GLU A 51 20.82 -5.37 -15.58
N ALA A 52 19.98 -4.92 -14.66
CA ALA A 52 20.36 -4.53 -13.30
C ALA A 52 19.16 -4.62 -12.33
N LYS A 53 19.41 -4.25 -11.07
CA LYS A 53 18.37 -4.24 -10.03
C LYS A 53 17.36 -3.09 -10.22
N GLU A 54 17.78 -1.97 -10.80
CA GLU A 54 16.98 -0.76 -10.96
C GLU A 54 15.76 -1.00 -11.88
N PRO A 55 15.90 -1.56 -13.10
CA PRO A 55 14.75 -1.84 -13.98
C PRO A 55 13.83 -2.92 -13.39
N LEU A 56 14.40 -3.88 -12.65
CA LEU A 56 13.63 -4.92 -11.97
C LEU A 56 12.77 -4.33 -10.85
N ALA A 57 13.34 -3.46 -10.02
CA ALA A 57 12.60 -2.73 -9.00
C ALA A 57 11.51 -1.84 -9.61
N ALA A 58 11.78 -1.16 -10.73
CA ALA A 58 10.78 -0.35 -11.42
C ALA A 58 9.57 -1.17 -11.89
N VAL A 59 9.79 -2.40 -12.36
CA VAL A 59 8.70 -3.31 -12.75
C VAL A 59 7.90 -3.77 -11.53
N ILE A 60 8.58 -4.14 -10.44
CA ILE A 60 7.91 -4.55 -9.19
C ILE A 60 7.08 -3.40 -8.63
N ILE A 61 7.62 -2.18 -8.60
CA ILE A 61 6.89 -0.97 -8.21
C ILE A 61 5.63 -0.85 -9.06
N GLY A 62 5.75 -0.88 -10.39
CA GLY A 62 4.59 -0.77 -11.28
C GLY A 62 3.50 -1.81 -10.98
N GLU A 63 3.85 -3.10 -10.94
CA GLU A 63 2.88 -4.18 -10.74
C GLU A 63 2.21 -4.14 -9.35
N GLY A 64 2.98 -3.83 -8.30
CA GLY A 64 2.41 -3.70 -6.95
C GLY A 64 1.59 -2.42 -6.77
N SER A 65 2.02 -1.31 -7.39
CA SER A 65 1.25 -0.05 -7.43
C SER A 65 -0.11 -0.24 -8.09
N ASP A 66 -0.16 -0.95 -9.22
CA ASP A 66 -1.42 -1.29 -9.89
C ASP A 66 -2.35 -2.10 -8.98
N THR A 67 -1.79 -3.03 -8.21
CA THR A 67 -2.52 -3.83 -7.22
C THR A 67 -3.10 -2.95 -6.11
N LEU A 68 -2.32 -2.00 -5.58
CA LEU A 68 -2.77 -1.07 -4.53
C LEU A 68 -3.85 -0.10 -5.04
N LEU A 69 -3.67 0.44 -6.24
CA LEU A 69 -4.65 1.31 -6.88
C LEU A 69 -5.96 0.57 -7.19
N ALA A 70 -5.88 -0.67 -7.66
CA ALA A 70 -7.06 -1.50 -7.85
C ALA A 70 -7.79 -1.75 -6.52
N ALA A 71 -7.07 -2.02 -5.43
CA ALA A 71 -7.66 -2.18 -4.11
C ALA A 71 -8.42 -0.93 -3.65
N PHE A 72 -7.82 0.25 -3.83
CA PHE A 72 -8.45 1.54 -3.52
C PHE A 72 -9.73 1.74 -4.35
N ARG A 73 -9.62 1.62 -5.68
CA ARG A 73 -10.74 1.84 -6.60
C ARG A 73 -11.89 0.85 -6.38
N ASN A 74 -11.58 -0.43 -6.11
CA ASN A 74 -12.60 -1.44 -5.85
C ASN A 74 -13.33 -1.23 -4.52
N ALA A 75 -12.66 -0.58 -3.55
CA ALA A 75 -13.29 -0.20 -2.28
C ALA A 75 -14.16 1.06 -2.42
N CYS A 76 -13.89 1.91 -3.41
CA CYS A 76 -14.68 3.08 -3.71
C CYS A 76 -15.94 2.70 -4.49
N GLY A 77 -17.10 2.72 -3.83
CA GLY A 77 -18.39 2.50 -4.49
C GLY A 77 -18.85 3.78 -5.19
N SER A 78 -19.21 3.69 -6.48
CA SER A 78 -19.71 4.87 -7.21
C SER A 78 -21.00 5.45 -6.62
N ALA A 79 -21.78 4.65 -5.89
CA ALA A 79 -23.01 5.05 -5.21
C ALA A 79 -22.82 5.42 -3.73
N SER A 80 -21.63 5.22 -3.17
CA SER A 80 -21.32 5.58 -1.78
C SER A 80 -20.90 7.05 -1.68
N PRO A 81 -21.15 7.72 -0.54
CA PRO A 81 -20.58 9.04 -0.25
C PRO A 81 -19.06 9.02 -0.40
N ALA A 82 -18.50 10.07 -0.99
CA ALA A 82 -17.09 10.11 -1.33
C ALA A 82 -16.17 10.12 -0.10
N LEU A 83 -16.59 10.73 1.01
CA LEU A 83 -15.81 10.65 2.25
C LEU A 83 -15.85 9.23 2.86
N GLU A 84 -16.89 8.42 2.61
CA GLU A 84 -16.87 6.99 2.94
C GLU A 84 -15.86 6.24 2.07
N ASN A 85 -15.82 6.54 0.77
CA ASN A 85 -14.87 5.95 -0.16
C ASN A 85 -13.42 6.27 0.24
N MET A 86 -13.13 7.51 0.66
CA MET A 86 -11.80 7.89 1.16
C MET A 86 -11.41 7.03 2.38
N VAL A 87 -12.30 6.91 3.37
CA VAL A 87 -12.04 6.10 4.57
C VAL A 87 -11.89 4.62 4.18
N HIS A 88 -12.87 4.03 3.52
CA HIS A 88 -12.84 2.62 3.09
C HIS A 88 -11.62 2.29 2.22
N GLY A 89 -11.31 3.15 1.25
CA GLY A 89 -10.18 2.98 0.34
C GLY A 89 -8.84 2.92 1.08
N THR A 90 -8.65 3.74 2.11
CA THR A 90 -7.42 3.68 2.92
C THR A 90 -7.30 2.39 3.72
N PHE A 91 -8.40 1.86 4.27
CA PHE A 91 -8.40 0.56 4.93
C PHE A 91 -8.15 -0.59 3.95
N ALA A 92 -8.70 -0.51 2.73
CA ALA A 92 -8.45 -1.50 1.69
C ALA A 92 -6.98 -1.53 1.25
N VAL A 93 -6.36 -0.36 1.09
CA VAL A 93 -4.92 -0.24 0.82
C VAL A 93 -4.09 -0.80 1.97
N ALA A 94 -4.42 -0.46 3.23
CA ALA A 94 -3.73 -1.00 4.39
C ALA A 94 -3.86 -2.53 4.49
N HIS A 95 -5.04 -3.07 4.17
CA HIS A 95 -5.25 -4.51 4.10
C HIS A 95 -4.41 -5.17 3.00
N MET A 96 -4.37 -4.58 1.81
CA MET A 96 -3.60 -5.09 0.68
C MET A 96 -2.11 -5.15 1.02
N LEU A 97 -1.57 -4.09 1.63
CA LEU A 97 -0.17 -4.05 2.11
C LEU A 97 0.14 -5.09 3.18
N GLY A 98 -0.85 -5.46 4.00
CA GLY A 98 -0.70 -6.49 5.03
C GLY A 98 -0.89 -7.92 4.54
N SER A 99 -1.49 -8.14 3.36
CA SER A 99 -1.87 -9.47 2.86
C SER A 99 -1.17 -9.88 1.58
N ASP A 100 -0.75 -8.93 0.75
CA ASP A 100 -0.09 -9.18 -0.52
C ASP A 100 1.39 -8.79 -0.45
N LYS A 101 2.27 -9.76 -0.72
CA LYS A 101 3.73 -9.55 -0.68
C LYS A 101 4.19 -8.58 -1.77
N LEU A 102 3.70 -8.74 -3.00
CA LEU A 102 4.11 -7.90 -4.12
C LEU A 102 3.76 -6.43 -3.84
N ALA A 103 2.54 -6.17 -3.36
CA ALA A 103 2.08 -4.84 -3.01
C ALA A 103 2.93 -4.21 -1.89
N ARG A 104 3.26 -4.98 -0.84
CA ARG A 104 4.11 -4.52 0.26
C ARG A 104 5.54 -4.21 -0.20
N THR A 105 6.15 -5.13 -0.95
CA THR A 105 7.51 -4.94 -1.47
C THR A 105 7.58 -3.77 -2.45
N ALA A 106 6.59 -3.63 -3.33
CA ALA A 106 6.49 -2.51 -4.25
C ALA A 106 6.43 -1.16 -3.53
N GLU A 107 5.64 -1.07 -2.45
CA GLU A 107 5.56 0.15 -1.64
C GLU A 107 6.89 0.46 -0.95
N GLN A 108 7.57 -0.55 -0.37
CA GLN A 108 8.88 -0.37 0.26
C GLN A 108 9.93 0.11 -0.75
N LEU A 109 9.92 -0.47 -1.96
CA LEU A 109 10.79 -0.05 -3.07
C LEU A 109 10.46 1.38 -3.51
N ALA A 110 9.18 1.72 -3.63
CA ALA A 110 8.75 3.07 -4.01
C ALA A 110 9.20 4.11 -2.99
N ALA A 111 9.11 3.80 -1.69
CA ALA A 111 9.61 4.66 -0.63
C ALA A 111 11.14 4.82 -0.69
N ALA A 112 11.88 3.71 -0.79
CA ALA A 112 13.34 3.70 -0.82
C ALA A 112 13.94 4.38 -2.05
N LEU A 113 13.21 4.35 -3.17
CA LEU A 113 13.64 4.94 -4.46
C LEU A 113 12.91 6.24 -4.78
N SER A 114 12.21 6.82 -3.81
CA SER A 114 11.56 8.11 -3.96
C SER A 114 12.60 9.18 -4.36
N GLY A 115 12.32 9.92 -5.43
CA GLY A 115 13.24 10.92 -6.00
C GLY A 115 14.24 10.39 -7.05
N PHE A 116 14.40 9.07 -7.20
CA PHE A 116 15.33 8.47 -8.16
C PHE A 116 14.67 7.53 -9.18
N ASN A 117 13.41 7.15 -8.94
CA ASN A 117 12.68 6.23 -9.79
C ASN A 117 11.35 6.83 -10.26
N GLU A 118 11.13 6.84 -11.58
CA GLU A 118 9.93 7.41 -12.20
C GLU A 118 8.66 6.60 -11.87
N ALA A 119 8.76 5.28 -11.73
CA ALA A 119 7.62 4.45 -11.33
C ALA A 119 7.16 4.78 -9.90
N ALA A 120 8.11 5.01 -8.99
CA ALA A 120 7.81 5.46 -7.63
C ALA A 120 7.11 6.83 -7.62
N ALA A 121 7.62 7.79 -8.40
CA ALA A 121 7.02 9.12 -8.53
C ALA A 121 5.58 9.03 -9.09
N ARG A 122 5.36 8.25 -10.15
CA ARG A 122 4.03 8.04 -10.73
C ARG A 122 3.07 7.37 -9.76
N PHE A 123 3.53 6.41 -8.97
CA PHE A 123 2.71 5.72 -7.98
C PHE A 123 2.10 6.71 -6.97
N TYR A 124 2.94 7.50 -6.29
CA TYR A 124 2.46 8.47 -5.31
C TYR A 124 1.60 9.57 -5.94
N ALA A 125 2.00 10.08 -7.11
CA ALA A 125 1.21 11.07 -7.84
C ALA A 125 -0.19 10.55 -8.19
N THR A 126 -0.31 9.29 -8.61
CA THR A 126 -1.61 8.69 -8.95
C THR A 126 -2.46 8.47 -7.71
N LEU A 127 -1.87 8.02 -6.59
CA LEU A 127 -2.61 7.88 -5.32
C LEU A 127 -3.18 9.21 -4.83
N VAL A 128 -2.38 10.28 -4.89
CA VAL A 128 -2.83 11.62 -4.52
C VAL A 128 -3.96 12.08 -5.44
N ALA A 129 -3.84 11.85 -6.76
CA ALA A 129 -4.88 12.22 -7.72
C ALA A 129 -6.22 11.49 -7.49
N GLU A 130 -6.19 10.19 -7.19
CA GLU A 130 -7.39 9.39 -6.88
C GLU A 130 -8.05 9.87 -5.58
N MET A 131 -7.26 10.10 -4.53
CA MET A 131 -7.76 10.66 -3.28
C MET A 131 -8.37 12.06 -3.49
N ALA A 132 -7.74 12.90 -4.33
CA ALA A 132 -8.23 14.23 -4.65
C ALA A 132 -9.52 14.21 -5.47
N ALA A 133 -9.74 13.19 -6.29
CA ALA A 133 -11.01 13.01 -6.99
C ALA A 133 -12.16 12.76 -6.00
N GLU A 134 -11.95 11.89 -5.01
CA GLU A 134 -12.95 11.67 -3.96
C GLU A 134 -13.09 12.89 -3.03
N ALA A 135 -12.00 13.59 -2.69
CA ALA A 135 -12.09 14.81 -1.89
C ALA A 135 -12.94 15.90 -2.57
N ARG A 136 -12.76 16.10 -3.89
CA ARG A 136 -13.59 17.03 -4.68
C ARG A 136 -15.07 16.64 -4.67
N ARG A 137 -15.36 15.34 -4.80
CA ARG A 137 -16.73 14.83 -4.68
C ARG A 137 -17.30 15.04 -3.28
N ALA A 138 -16.53 14.79 -2.23
CA ALA A 138 -16.98 14.95 -0.85
C ALA A 138 -17.30 16.40 -0.51
N ILE A 139 -16.57 17.37 -1.09
CA ILE A 139 -16.91 18.80 -1.01
C ILE A 139 -18.24 19.07 -1.74
N ALA A 140 -18.40 18.55 -2.96
CA ALA A 140 -19.63 18.73 -3.74
C ALA A 140 -20.87 18.08 -3.07
N GLU A 141 -20.67 16.98 -2.34
CA GLU A 141 -21.68 16.28 -1.54
C GLU A 141 -21.99 16.99 -0.21
N GLY A 142 -21.14 17.94 0.22
CA GLY A 142 -21.27 18.68 1.49
C GLY A 142 -20.74 17.94 2.72
N ASP A 143 -20.01 16.84 2.50
CA ASP A 143 -19.46 15.99 3.56
C ASP A 143 -18.06 16.43 4.01
N LEU A 144 -17.28 17.01 3.10
CA LEU A 144 -16.01 17.68 3.40
C LEU A 144 -16.24 19.20 3.45
N ARG A 145 -15.49 19.92 4.28
CA ARG A 145 -15.56 21.39 4.33
C ARG A 145 -15.16 22.00 2.99
N ASP A 146 -15.87 23.07 2.59
CA ASP A 146 -15.72 23.75 1.31
C ASP A 146 -14.57 24.76 1.26
N ASP A 147 -13.97 25.09 2.42
CA ASP A 147 -12.79 25.97 2.53
C ASP A 147 -11.46 25.24 2.33
N LEU A 148 -11.51 23.93 2.10
CA LEU A 148 -10.33 23.09 1.92
C LEU A 148 -9.92 22.98 0.44
N ASP A 149 -8.62 23.00 0.19
CA ASP A 149 -8.06 22.61 -1.10
C ASP A 149 -8.04 21.06 -1.20
N PRO A 150 -8.77 20.45 -2.16
CA PRO A 150 -8.84 19.00 -2.31
C PRO A 150 -7.47 18.34 -2.52
N ASP A 151 -6.57 19.01 -3.24
CA ASP A 151 -5.25 18.46 -3.55
C ASP A 151 -4.37 18.47 -2.29
N VAL A 152 -4.40 19.55 -1.50
CA VAL A 152 -3.66 19.66 -0.22
C VAL A 152 -4.15 18.66 0.82
N VAL A 153 -5.47 18.51 0.98
CA VAL A 153 -6.05 17.52 1.90
C VAL A 153 -5.65 16.11 1.51
N SER A 154 -5.66 15.81 0.21
CA SER A 154 -5.32 14.48 -0.31
C SER A 154 -3.84 14.17 -0.15
N GLU A 155 -2.96 15.12 -0.46
CA GLU A 155 -1.52 15.00 -0.21
C GLU A 155 -1.24 14.78 1.29
N SER A 156 -1.92 15.53 2.16
CA SER A 156 -1.78 15.40 3.62
C SER A 156 -2.25 14.04 4.13
N LEU A 157 -3.39 13.53 3.63
CA LEU A 157 -3.93 12.21 3.98
C LEU A 157 -2.98 11.09 3.54
N VAL A 158 -2.60 11.09 2.26
CA VAL A 158 -1.67 10.10 1.69
C VAL A 158 -0.33 10.16 2.43
N GLY A 159 0.23 11.35 2.61
CA GLY A 159 1.48 11.58 3.32
C GLY A 159 1.45 11.08 4.77
N THR A 160 0.34 11.29 5.49
CA THR A 160 0.17 10.81 6.88
C THR A 160 0.13 9.28 6.94
N ILE A 161 -0.57 8.62 6.01
CA ILE A 161 -0.69 7.16 5.97
C ILE A 161 0.65 6.51 5.64
N PHE A 162 1.34 6.96 4.60
CA PHE A 162 2.64 6.39 4.21
C PHE A 162 3.76 6.82 5.16
N GLY A 163 3.70 8.03 5.71
CA GLY A 163 4.61 8.50 6.76
C GLY A 163 4.49 7.67 8.04
N MET A 164 3.27 7.31 8.45
CA MET A 164 3.06 6.36 9.54
C MET A 164 3.72 5.01 9.25
N ARG A 165 3.57 4.47 8.03
CA ARG A 165 4.19 3.19 7.66
C ARG A 165 5.72 3.26 7.68
N LEU A 166 6.29 4.35 7.19
CA LEU A 166 7.72 4.62 7.27
C LEU A 166 8.21 4.58 8.73
N LEU A 167 7.50 5.27 9.63
CA LEU A 167 7.83 5.29 11.07
C LEU A 167 7.67 3.91 11.72
N SER A 168 6.61 3.17 11.39
CA SER A 168 6.38 1.80 11.89
C SER A 168 7.51 0.85 11.45
N ASN A 169 7.94 0.92 10.19
CA ASN A 169 9.02 0.09 9.68
C ASN A 169 10.36 0.43 10.35
N ALA A 170 10.67 1.73 10.50
CA ALA A 170 11.89 2.18 11.17
C ALA A 170 11.95 1.77 12.66
N ALA A 171 10.81 1.76 13.36
CA ALA A 171 10.73 1.30 14.75
C ALA A 171 10.88 -0.23 14.88
N SER A 172 10.41 -0.98 13.89
CA SER A 172 10.49 -2.45 13.84
C SER A 172 11.92 -2.94 13.70
N ASP A 173 12.74 -2.22 12.94
CA ASP A 173 14.18 -2.49 12.75
C ASP A 173 15.01 -2.23 14.02
N HIS A 174 14.40 -1.59 15.04
CA HIS A 174 15.04 -1.17 16.28
C HIS A 174 14.36 -1.73 17.54
N ARG A 175 13.87 -2.97 17.58
CA ARG A 175 13.43 -3.69 18.82
C ARG A 175 12.54 -2.90 19.82
N ILE A 176 11.96 -1.76 19.44
CA ILE A 176 11.05 -0.98 20.27
C ILE A 176 9.64 -1.33 19.79
N ASN A 177 9.04 -2.26 20.53
CA ASN A 177 7.65 -2.73 20.45
C ASN A 177 7.28 -3.65 19.27
N GLY A 178 7.61 -4.93 19.42
CA GLY A 178 7.11 -6.06 18.63
C GLY A 178 5.60 -6.37 18.81
N GLY A 179 4.77 -5.33 18.93
CA GLY A 179 3.31 -5.41 18.91
C GLY A 179 2.64 -4.17 18.30
N ILE A 180 3.42 -3.14 17.95
CA ILE A 180 2.92 -1.85 17.44
C ILE A 180 3.02 -1.74 15.91
N ALA A 181 3.87 -2.57 15.29
CA ALA A 181 4.03 -2.67 13.84
C ALA A 181 2.89 -3.44 13.15
N ASP A 182 2.24 -4.34 13.86
CA ASP A 182 1.23 -5.26 13.30
C ASP A 182 -0.19 -4.68 13.26
N ASP A 183 -0.47 -3.57 13.95
CA ASP A 183 -1.79 -2.93 13.97
C ASP A 183 -1.88 -1.70 13.07
N LEU A 184 -1.61 -1.89 11.78
CA LEU A 184 -1.83 -0.86 10.74
C LEU A 184 -3.28 -0.36 10.73
N THR A 185 -4.23 -1.25 11.04
CA THR A 185 -5.66 -0.94 11.04
C THR A 185 -6.04 -0.01 12.19
N GLY A 186 -5.63 -0.32 13.42
CA GLY A 186 -5.91 0.51 14.58
C GLY A 186 -5.24 1.87 14.51
N ARG A 187 -4.00 1.94 14.00
CA ARG A 187 -3.33 3.23 13.76
C ARG A 187 -4.03 4.06 12.68
N LEU A 188 -4.50 3.44 11.61
CA LEU A 188 -5.28 4.12 10.58
C LEU A 188 -6.61 4.66 11.14
N SER A 189 -7.28 3.91 12.03
CA SER A 189 -8.46 4.39 12.75
C SER A 189 -8.14 5.65 13.57
N GLN A 190 -7.04 5.67 14.30
CA GLN A 190 -6.61 6.83 15.09
C GLN A 190 -6.29 8.05 14.22
N ILE A 191 -5.67 7.84 13.05
CA ILE A 191 -5.43 8.92 12.07
C ILE A 191 -6.76 9.53 11.63
N TRP A 192 -7.74 8.71 11.25
CA TRP A 192 -9.05 9.22 10.84
C TRP A 192 -9.82 9.88 12.00
N GLU A 193 -9.74 9.37 13.23
CA GLU A 193 -10.32 10.00 14.41
C GLU A 193 -9.74 11.40 14.66
N PHE A 194 -8.44 11.57 14.40
CA PHE A 194 -7.76 12.86 14.51
C PHE A 194 -8.10 13.80 13.35
N LEU A 195 -8.18 13.31 12.11
CA LEU A 195 -8.36 14.14 10.93
C LEU A 195 -9.83 14.54 10.67
N LEU A 196 -10.79 13.64 10.92
CA LEU A 196 -12.22 13.88 10.63
C LEU A 196 -12.75 15.20 11.20
N PRO A 197 -12.49 15.58 12.47
CA PRO A 197 -12.97 16.85 13.01
C PRO A 197 -12.41 18.08 12.30
N GLY A 198 -11.24 17.95 11.64
CA GLY A 198 -10.60 19.03 10.89
C GLY A 198 -11.12 19.17 9.47
N ILE A 199 -11.60 18.07 8.86
CA ILE A 199 -11.93 18.03 7.42
C ILE A 199 -13.41 17.83 7.11
N ALA A 200 -14.17 17.13 7.94
CA ALA A 200 -15.59 16.88 7.69
C ALA A 200 -16.43 18.14 7.98
N SER A 201 -17.53 18.31 7.24
CA SER A 201 -18.49 19.36 7.55
C SER A 201 -19.11 19.14 8.94
N GLU A 202 -19.49 20.22 9.61
CA GLU A 202 -20.09 20.14 10.95
C GLU A 202 -21.38 19.28 10.94
N ALA A 203 -22.16 19.39 9.86
CA ALA A 203 -23.39 18.63 9.66
C ALA A 203 -23.13 17.11 9.52
N SER A 204 -22.08 16.72 8.79
CA SER A 204 -21.81 15.30 8.49
C SER A 204 -20.88 14.62 9.50
N LEU A 205 -20.12 15.37 10.30
CA LEU A 205 -19.15 14.82 11.26
C LEU A 205 -19.71 13.74 12.22
N PRO A 206 -20.92 13.87 12.81
CA PRO A 206 -21.48 12.81 13.66
C PRO A 206 -21.68 11.49 12.92
N TYR A 207 -22.10 11.55 11.65
CA TYR A 207 -22.27 10.39 10.80
C TYR A 207 -20.93 9.69 10.53
N PHE A 208 -19.92 10.45 10.10
CA PHE A 208 -18.61 9.88 9.75
C PHE A 208 -17.85 9.31 10.94
N ARG A 209 -18.04 9.85 12.15
CA ARG A 209 -17.51 9.23 13.38
C ARG A 209 -18.11 7.84 13.63
N GLN A 210 -19.43 7.71 13.48
CA GLN A 210 -20.10 6.41 13.65
C GLN A 210 -19.70 5.44 12.54
N PHE A 211 -19.58 5.93 11.31
CA PHE A 211 -19.11 5.15 10.19
C PHE A 211 -17.69 4.62 10.40
N LEU A 212 -16.75 5.49 10.79
CA LEU A 212 -15.36 5.10 11.10
C LEU A 212 -15.31 4.03 12.19
N TYR A 213 -16.10 4.19 13.25
CA TYR A 213 -16.19 3.19 14.33
C TYR A 213 -16.69 1.82 13.83
N ARG A 214 -17.71 1.79 12.97
CA ARG A 214 -18.20 0.53 12.38
C ARG A 214 -17.12 -0.11 11.50
N GLU A 215 -16.40 0.71 10.74
CA GLU A 215 -15.37 0.23 9.84
C GLU A 215 -14.14 -0.29 10.59
N SER A 216 -13.68 0.39 11.64
CA SER A 216 -12.57 -0.08 12.48
C SER A 216 -12.89 -1.43 13.13
N ILE A 217 -14.12 -1.63 13.62
CA ILE A 217 -14.57 -2.93 14.15
C ILE A 217 -14.57 -4.02 13.08
N ARG A 218 -15.02 -3.71 11.85
CA ARG A 218 -15.03 -4.68 10.76
C ARG A 218 -13.62 -5.19 10.47
N HIS A 219 -12.65 -4.29 10.36
CA HIS A 219 -11.26 -4.67 10.10
C HIS A 219 -10.58 -5.34 11.31
N ALA A 220 -10.88 -4.91 12.54
CA ALA A 220 -10.38 -5.56 13.75
C ALA A 220 -10.87 -7.02 13.85
N ARG A 221 -12.15 -7.29 13.54
CA ARG A 221 -12.70 -8.65 13.49
C ARG A 221 -12.05 -9.50 12.40
N ALA A 222 -11.85 -8.92 11.21
CA ALA A 222 -11.18 -9.60 10.11
C ALA A 222 -9.70 -9.91 10.43
N ALA A 223 -9.02 -9.05 11.18
CA ALA A 223 -7.67 -9.31 11.68
C ALA A 223 -7.64 -10.46 12.71
N ALA A 224 -8.54 -10.43 13.70
CA ALA A 224 -8.64 -11.48 14.72
C ALA A 224 -8.96 -12.86 14.13
N ALA A 225 -9.88 -12.93 13.17
CA ALA A 225 -10.22 -14.18 12.48
C ALA A 225 -9.01 -14.79 11.74
N ARG A 226 -8.16 -13.96 11.13
CA ARG A 226 -6.94 -14.43 10.45
C ARG A 226 -5.90 -14.97 11.43
N GLN A 227 -5.70 -14.30 12.55
CA GLN A 227 -4.79 -14.78 13.60
C GLN A 227 -5.23 -16.14 14.15
N ALA A 228 -6.54 -16.34 14.35
CA ALA A 228 -7.07 -17.63 14.80
C ALA A 228 -6.84 -18.78 13.80
N VAL A 229 -6.88 -18.50 12.49
CA VAL A 229 -6.60 -19.50 11.44
C VAL A 229 -5.10 -19.78 11.28
N ALA A 230 -4.23 -18.80 11.60
CA ALA A 230 -2.79 -18.92 11.46
C ALA A 230 -2.10 -19.63 12.65
N MET A 231 -2.80 -19.87 13.76
CA MET A 231 -2.29 -20.68 14.86
C MET A 231 -2.44 -22.17 14.52
N PRO A 232 -1.35 -22.95 14.36
CA PRO A 232 -1.46 -24.38 14.21
C PRO A 232 -2.07 -24.95 15.50
N GLU A 233 -3.01 -25.89 15.38
CA GLU A 233 -3.45 -26.69 16.52
C GLU A 233 -2.20 -27.37 17.11
N THR A 234 -1.71 -26.81 18.21
CA THR A 234 -0.67 -27.45 19.02
C THR A 234 -1.32 -28.66 19.68
N GLY A 235 -1.25 -29.80 19.00
CA GLY A 235 -1.47 -31.13 19.58
C GLY A 235 -0.27 -31.59 20.39
#